data_AF-L0A122-F1
#
_entry.id   AF-L0A122-F1
#
_cell.length_a   1.000
_cell.length_b   1.000
_cell.length_c   1.000
_cell.angle_alpha   90.00
_cell.angle_beta   90.00
_cell.angle_gamma   90.00
#
_symmetry.space_group_name_H-M   'P 1'
#
loop_
_entity.id
_entity.type
_entity.pdbx_description
1 polymer ?
#
loop_
_entity_poly.entity_id
_entity_poly.type
_entity_poly.pdbx_seq_one_letter_code
_entity_poly.pdbx_strand_id
1 'polypeptide(L)'
;MDAAQGPVGLPEGSERGLRLVPDAACRAFARGDDREALSVLRRARDTWPPSSAQWAFLERLVGLVLIHTLREVEGTFALERADELLEERGWPLPDLDLLQDTDS
;
A
#
# COMPACT_ATOMS: atom_id res chain seq x y z
N MET A 1 -17.75 38.06 12.48
CA MET A 1 -16.80 37.15 13.15
C MET A 1 -16.52 36.04 12.16
N ASP A 2 -15.49 36.24 11.34
CA ASP A 2 -14.97 35.22 10.42
C ASP A 2 -14.19 34.19 11.23
N ALA A 3 -14.67 32.96 11.26
CA ALA A 3 -13.88 31.83 11.72
C ALA A 3 -13.18 31.24 10.50
N ALA A 4 -11.91 31.62 10.36
CA ALA A 4 -11.00 31.10 9.37
C ALA A 4 -10.92 29.57 9.45
N GLN A 5 -11.01 28.95 8.27
CA GLN A 5 -10.64 27.57 8.01
C GLN A 5 -9.21 27.34 8.50
N GLY A 6 -9.02 26.50 9.51
CA GLY A 6 -7.71 25.93 9.80
C GLY A 6 -7.36 24.91 8.71
N PRO A 7 -6.11 24.85 8.23
CA PRO A 7 -5.70 23.78 7.34
C PRO A 7 -5.80 22.46 8.11
N VAL A 8 -6.71 21.58 7.69
CA VAL A 8 -6.70 20.17 8.08
C VAL A 8 -5.38 19.62 7.53
N GLY A 9 -4.37 19.56 8.39
CA GLY A 9 -3.12 18.87 8.09
C GLY A 9 -3.46 17.42 7.79
N LEU A 10 -3.16 16.98 6.57
CA LEU A 10 -3.16 15.57 6.23
C LEU A 10 -2.35 14.82 7.31
N PRO A 11 -2.86 13.75 7.91
CA PRO A 11 -2.08 12.97 8.85
C PRO A 11 -0.79 12.53 8.15
N GLU A 12 0.34 12.59 8.85
CA GLU A 12 1.71 12.23 8.41
C GLU A 12 1.89 10.74 8.03
N GLY A 13 0.86 10.12 7.46
CA GLY A 13 0.82 8.75 6.96
C GLY A 13 1.16 8.63 5.48
N SER A 14 0.83 9.63 4.64
CA SER A 14 1.06 9.56 3.18
C SER A 14 2.55 9.55 2.84
N GLU A 15 3.36 10.42 3.43
CA GLU A 15 4.81 10.47 3.16
C GLU A 15 5.55 9.22 3.67
N ARG A 16 5.06 8.61 4.76
CA ARG A 16 5.62 7.35 5.28
C ARG A 16 5.24 6.17 4.39
N GLY A 17 4.01 6.15 3.86
CA GLY A 17 3.56 5.14 2.90
C GLY A 17 4.39 5.12 1.62
N LEU A 18 4.68 6.31 1.06
CA LEU A 18 5.55 6.46 -0.12
C LEU A 18 6.96 5.88 0.09
N ARG A 19 7.54 6.05 1.29
CA ARG A 19 8.86 5.46 1.59
C ARG A 19 8.84 3.93 1.73
N LEU A 20 7.68 3.32 1.96
CA LEU A 20 7.54 1.87 2.10
C LEU A 20 7.43 1.17 0.74
N VAL A 21 6.80 1.81 -0.24
CA VAL A 21 6.61 1.24 -1.58
C VAL A 21 7.92 1.37 -2.36
N PRO A 22 8.57 0.26 -2.77
CA PRO A 22 9.80 0.38 -3.54
C PRO A 22 9.52 0.95 -4.93
N ASP A 23 10.30 1.92 -5.40
CA ASP A 23 10.15 2.48 -6.76
C ASP A 23 10.18 1.41 -7.86
N ALA A 24 10.90 0.31 -7.62
CA ALA A 24 10.95 -0.82 -8.54
C ALA A 24 9.58 -1.50 -8.72
N ALA A 25 8.76 -1.56 -7.67
CA ALA A 25 7.39 -2.05 -7.76
C ALA A 25 6.52 -1.10 -8.59
N CYS A 26 6.60 0.21 -8.33
CA CYS A 26 5.84 1.21 -9.10
C CYS A 26 6.23 1.18 -10.59
N ARG A 27 7.53 1.17 -10.90
CA ARG A 27 8.02 1.08 -12.29
C ARG A 27 7.61 -0.21 -12.99
N ALA A 28 7.57 -1.34 -12.27
CA ALA A 28 7.12 -2.61 -12.84
C ALA A 28 5.61 -2.57 -13.14
N PHE A 29 4.81 -2.10 -12.17
CA PHE A 29 3.36 -1.98 -12.31
C PHE A 29 2.97 -1.01 -13.43
N ALA A 30 3.60 0.17 -13.50
CA ALA A 30 3.36 1.16 -14.56
C ALA A 30 3.69 0.65 -15.98
N ARG A 31 4.54 -0.38 -16.10
CA ARG A 31 4.88 -1.04 -17.38
C ARG A 31 3.98 -2.25 -17.69
N GLY A 32 3.02 -2.57 -16.81
CA GLY A 32 2.19 -3.77 -16.90
C GLY A 32 2.92 -5.07 -16.54
N ASP A 33 4.07 -5.00 -15.86
CA ASP A 33 4.77 -6.18 -15.34
C ASP A 33 4.31 -6.50 -13.91
N ASP A 34 3.05 -6.91 -13.78
CA ASP A 34 2.41 -7.16 -12.48
C ASP A 34 3.11 -8.27 -11.70
N ARG A 35 3.73 -9.23 -12.40
CA ARG A 35 4.47 -10.33 -11.76
C ARG A 35 5.72 -9.80 -11.08
N GLU A 36 6.47 -8.91 -11.73
CA GLU A 36 7.62 -8.27 -11.11
C GLU A 36 7.20 -7.31 -9.99
N ALA A 37 6.13 -6.52 -10.18
CA ALA A 37 5.59 -5.66 -9.13
C ALA A 37 5.24 -6.47 -7.86
N LEU A 38 4.52 -7.59 -8.03
CA LEU A 38 4.16 -8.50 -6.95
C LEU A 38 5.40 -9.12 -6.28
N SER A 39 6.41 -9.50 -7.05
CA SER A 39 7.68 -10.06 -6.56
C SER A 39 8.43 -9.06 -5.68
N VAL A 40 8.55 -7.81 -6.15
CA VAL A 40 9.21 -6.73 -5.41
C VAL A 40 8.45 -6.39 -4.13
N LEU A 41 7.13 -6.25 -4.19
CA LEU A 41 6.30 -5.94 -3.02
C LEU A 41 6.40 -7.03 -1.95
N ARG A 42 6.36 -8.31 -2.33
CA ARG A 42 6.52 -9.43 -1.38
C ARG A 42 7.88 -9.42 -0.69
N ARG A 43 8.95 -9.20 -1.46
CA ARG A 43 10.30 -9.10 -0.89
C ARG A 43 10.40 -7.93 0.10
N ALA A 44 9.84 -6.77 -0.24
CA ALA A 44 9.81 -5.62 0.66
C ALA A 44 8.98 -5.91 1.92
N ARG A 45 7.80 -6.50 1.77
CA ARG A 45 6.92 -6.92 2.87
C ARG A 45 7.66 -7.85 3.84
N ASP A 46 8.39 -8.82 3.31
CA ASP A 46 9.10 -9.83 4.11
C ASP A 46 10.31 -9.26 4.87
N THR A 47 10.72 -8.01 4.63
CA THR A 47 11.71 -7.32 5.47
C THR A 47 11.14 -6.78 6.79
N TRP A 48 9.81 -6.74 6.92
CA TRP A 48 9.13 -6.25 8.10
C TRP A 48 8.60 -7.40 8.96
N PRO A 49 8.54 -7.25 10.30
CA PRO A 49 7.92 -8.24 11.16
C PRO A 49 6.47 -8.50 10.74
N PRO A 50 6.02 -9.77 10.67
CA PRO A 50 4.61 -10.10 10.48
C PRO A 50 3.75 -9.35 11.51
N SER A 51 2.56 -8.91 11.09
CA SER A 51 1.62 -8.14 11.93
C SER A 51 2.10 -6.73 12.35
N SER A 52 3.22 -6.23 11.82
CA SER A 52 3.56 -4.80 11.90
C SER A 52 2.72 -3.98 10.93
N ALA A 53 2.59 -2.67 11.18
CA ALA A 53 1.83 -1.79 10.29
C ALA A 53 2.48 -1.69 8.89
N GLN A 54 3.81 -1.67 8.83
CA GLN A 54 4.57 -1.64 7.58
C GLN A 54 4.35 -2.92 6.76
N TRP A 55 4.35 -4.07 7.45
CA TRP A 55 4.02 -5.35 6.82
C TRP A 55 2.59 -5.33 6.28
N ALA A 56 1.61 -4.88 7.07
CA ALA A 56 0.21 -4.83 6.67
C ALA A 56 -0.02 -3.88 5.48
N PHE A 57 0.65 -2.73 5.47
CA PHE A 57 0.60 -1.77 4.36
C PHE A 57 1.03 -2.42 3.04
N LEU A 58 2.17 -3.11 3.04
CA LEU A 58 2.68 -3.82 1.85
C LEU A 58 1.85 -5.07 1.51
N GLU A 59 1.32 -5.77 2.52
CA GLU A 59 0.41 -6.91 2.33
C GLU A 59 -0.87 -6.48 1.62
N ARG A 60 -1.41 -5.30 1.96
CA ARG A 60 -2.59 -4.75 1.28
C ARG A 60 -2.30 -4.51 -0.20
N LEU A 61 -1.18 -3.87 -0.54
CA LEU A 61 -0.76 -3.65 -1.92
C LEU A 61 -0.54 -4.97 -2.67
N VAL A 62 0.04 -5.98 -2.01
CA VAL A 62 0.14 -7.35 -2.56
C VAL A 62 -1.25 -7.91 -2.87
N GLY A 63 -2.22 -7.75 -1.96
CA GLY A 63 -3.60 -8.17 -2.15
C GLY A 63 -4.27 -7.49 -3.35
N LEU A 64 -4.08 -6.19 -3.49
CA LEU A 64 -4.62 -5.42 -4.61
C LEU A 64 -4.03 -5.84 -5.97
N VAL A 65 -2.71 -6.05 -6.06
CA VAL A 65 -2.09 -6.54 -7.29
C VAL A 65 -2.55 -7.97 -7.63
N LEU A 66 -2.81 -8.81 -6.62
CA LEU A 66 -3.40 -10.13 -6.84
C LEU A 66 -4.82 -10.04 -7.41
N ILE A 67 -5.69 -9.18 -6.87
CA ILE A 67 -7.03 -8.96 -7.43
C ILE A 67 -6.92 -8.41 -8.86
N HIS A 68 -6.05 -7.43 -9.09
CA HIS A 68 -5.80 -6.87 -10.42
C HIS A 68 -5.41 -7.94 -11.45
N THR A 69 -4.66 -8.96 -11.02
CA THR A 69 -4.21 -10.08 -11.86
C THR A 69 -5.15 -11.30 -11.84
N LEU A 70 -6.42 -11.10 -11.48
CA LEU A 70 -7.47 -12.13 -11.45
C LEU A 70 -7.22 -13.27 -10.44
N ARG A 71 -6.50 -12.98 -9.35
CA ARG A 71 -6.28 -13.89 -8.21
C ARG A 71 -7.09 -13.44 -7.00
N GLU A 72 -8.41 -13.41 -7.18
CA GLU A 72 -9.36 -12.83 -6.23
C GLU A 72 -9.27 -13.48 -4.83
N VAL A 73 -9.20 -14.81 -4.75
CA VAL A 73 -9.20 -15.52 -3.46
C VAL A 73 -7.97 -15.15 -2.64
N GLU A 74 -6.77 -15.26 -3.22
CA GLU A 74 -5.54 -14.91 -2.51
C GLU A 74 -5.46 -13.41 -2.22
N GLY A 75 -6.00 -12.59 -3.12
CA GLY A 75 -6.11 -11.15 -2.95
C GLY A 75 -6.98 -10.77 -1.75
N THR A 76 -8.19 -11.32 -1.67
CA THR A 76 -9.12 -11.09 -0.55
C THR A 76 -8.51 -11.50 0.79
N PHE A 77 -7.88 -12.68 0.87
CA PHE A 77 -7.21 -13.10 2.10
C PHE A 77 -6.07 -12.16 2.52
N ALA A 78 -5.35 -11.57 1.58
CA ALA A 78 -4.32 -10.57 1.89
C ALA A 78 -4.94 -9.25 2.37
N LEU A 79 -6.01 -8.79 1.71
CA LEU A 79 -6.73 -7.57 2.13
C LEU A 79 -7.34 -7.70 3.52
N GLU A 80 -8.04 -8.80 3.82
CA GLU A 80 -8.67 -9.01 5.13
C GLU A 80 -7.64 -8.96 6.26
N ARG A 81 -6.50 -9.64 6.10
CA ARG A 81 -5.41 -9.62 7.09
C ARG A 81 -4.79 -8.23 7.24
N ALA A 82 -4.61 -7.52 6.14
CA ALA A 82 -3.97 -6.22 6.15
C ALA A 82 -4.88 -5.14 6.75
N ASP A 83 -6.14 -5.08 6.30
CA ASP A 83 -7.10 -4.04 6.69
C ASP A 83 -7.38 -4.10 8.20
N GLU A 84 -7.57 -5.29 8.77
CA GLU A 84 -7.72 -5.49 10.22
C GLU A 84 -6.52 -4.87 10.98
N LEU A 85 -5.30 -5.20 10.58
CA LEU A 85 -4.09 -4.73 11.25
C LEU A 85 -3.86 -3.21 11.10
N LEU A 86 -4.19 -2.66 9.92
CA LEU A 86 -4.04 -1.24 9.62
C LEU A 86 -5.07 -0.41 10.40
N GLU A 87 -6.33 -0.85 10.46
CA GLU A 87 -7.40 -0.21 11.23
C GLU A 87 -7.05 -0.18 12.72
N GLU A 88 -6.67 -1.32 13.30
CA GLU A 88 -6.24 -1.44 14.70
C GLU A 88 -5.11 -0.46 15.07
N ARG A 89 -4.24 -0.16 14.11
CA ARG A 89 -3.04 0.68 14.31
C ARG A 89 -3.24 2.13 13.86
N GLY A 90 -4.41 2.47 13.32
CA GLY A 90 -4.70 3.80 12.80
C GLY A 90 -3.84 4.19 11.59
N TRP A 91 -3.44 3.22 10.77
CA TRP A 91 -2.67 3.45 9.55
C TRP A 91 -3.57 3.68 8.33
N PRO A 92 -3.08 4.40 7.30
CA PRO A 92 -3.83 4.56 6.06
C PRO A 92 -3.97 3.23 5.31
N LEU A 93 -5.04 3.10 4.53
CA LEU A 93 -5.29 1.97 3.63
C LEU A 93 -4.74 2.29 2.24
N PRO A 94 -3.57 1.76 1.83
CA PRO A 94 -3.00 2.04 0.51
C PRO A 94 -3.81 1.41 -0.60
N ASP A 95 -4.14 2.16 -1.65
CA ASP A 95 -4.79 1.65 -2.86
C ASP A 95 -3.79 1.46 -4.03
N LEU A 96 -4.29 1.04 -5.19
CA LEU A 96 -3.45 0.80 -6.37
C LEU A 96 -2.83 2.08 -6.93
N ASP A 97 -3.37 3.26 -6.62
CA ASP A 97 -2.90 4.53 -7.17
C ASP A 97 -1.47 4.82 -6.69
N LEU A 98 -1.09 4.35 -5.50
CA LEU A 98 0.29 4.41 -4.99
C LEU A 98 1.33 3.64 -5.84
N LEU A 99 0.90 2.68 -6.66
CA LEU A 99 1.79 1.98 -7.61
C LEU A 99 1.81 2.66 -8.99
N GLN A 100 0.88 3.57 -9.24
CA GLN A 100 0.74 4.31 -10.49
C GLN A 100 1.42 5.68 -10.41
N ASP A 101 1.54 6.26 -9.21
CA ASP A 101 2.29 7.48 -8.94
C ASP A 101 3.81 7.23 -9.01
N THR A 102 4.30 7.15 -10.25
CA THR A 102 5.72 7.37 -10.57
C THR A 102 5.87 8.81 -11.05
N ASP A 103 6.17 9.70 -10.11
CA ASP A 103 6.51 11.12 -10.31
C ASP A 103 5.35 12.08 -10.66
N SER A 104 5.10 13.03 -9.73
CA SER A 104 5.07 14.46 -10.11
C SER A 104 6.43 15.08 -9.80
#